data_AF-A0A948XDZ7-F1
#
_entry.id   AF-A0A948XDZ7-F1
#
_cell.length_a   1.000
_cell.length_b   1.000
_cell.length_c   1.000
_cell.angle_alpha   90.00
_cell.angle_beta   90.00
_cell.angle_gamma   90.00
#
_symmetry.space_group_name_H-M   'P 1'
#
loop_
_entity.id
_entity.type
_entity.pdbx_description
1 polymer ?
#
loop_
_entity_poly.entity_id
_entity_poly.type
_entity_poly.pdbx_seq_one_letter_code
_entity_poly.pdbx_strand_id
1 'polypeptide(L)'
;MRTLSSLLAVACLLFTPVVANAAKGVVVLYKSGCSYYIVETNLGYAILEWYGGNDPSEGDVLVGDYETYGMKDIYNLTADAETKVWVEDFWLSKSRAIEKYYDKCN
;
A
#
# COMPACT_ATOMS: atom_id res chain seq x y z
N MET A 1 -50.21 -4.39 7.97
CA MET A 1 -49.19 -4.91 7.04
C MET A 1 -48.98 -3.95 5.85
N ARG A 2 -48.45 -2.72 6.04
CA ARG A 2 -48.13 -1.82 4.90
C ARG A 2 -46.92 -0.89 5.17
N THR A 3 -45.96 -1.27 5.99
CA THR A 3 -44.77 -0.43 6.27
C THR A 3 -43.44 -1.18 6.33
N LEU A 4 -43.40 -2.52 6.20
CA LEU A 4 -42.14 -3.26 6.24
C LEU A 4 -41.35 -3.25 4.91
N SER A 5 -41.98 -2.90 3.79
CA SER A 5 -41.37 -3.04 2.46
C SER A 5 -40.35 -1.95 2.11
N SER A 6 -40.31 -0.84 2.85
CA SER A 6 -39.45 0.31 2.52
C SER A 6 -38.08 0.28 3.20
N LEU A 7 -37.87 -0.57 4.22
CA LEU A 7 -36.57 -0.67 4.91
C LEU A 7 -35.57 -1.61 4.20
N LEU A 8 -36.02 -2.52 3.34
CA LEU A 8 -35.11 -3.46 2.66
C LEU A 8 -34.28 -2.82 1.54
N ALA A 9 -34.75 -1.72 0.94
CA ALA A 9 -34.07 -1.12 -0.22
C ALA A 9 -32.80 -0.33 0.15
N VAL A 10 -32.66 0.12 1.40
CA VAL A 10 -31.50 0.92 1.86
C VAL A 10 -30.29 0.02 2.20
N ALA A 11 -30.52 -1.25 2.58
CA ALA A 11 -29.46 -2.16 2.98
C ALA A 11 -28.57 -2.66 1.82
N CYS A 12 -29.05 -2.64 0.57
CA CYS A 12 -28.30 -3.12 -0.59
C CYS A 12 -27.22 -2.16 -1.12
N LEU A 13 -27.24 -0.88 -0.71
CA LEU A 13 -26.27 0.12 -1.20
C LEU A 13 -24.93 0.12 -0.44
N LEU A 14 -24.79 -0.68 0.62
CA LEU A 14 -23.57 -0.73 1.45
C LEU A 14 -22.56 -1.79 1.01
N PHE A 15 -22.85 -2.56 -0.04
CA PHE A 15 -21.94 -3.59 -0.57
C PHE A 15 -21.45 -3.23 -1.97
N THR A 16 -20.97 -1.99 -2.16
CA THR A 16 -20.16 -1.72 -3.35
C THR A 16 -18.85 -2.51 -3.22
N PRO A 17 -18.47 -3.32 -4.22
CA PRO A 17 -17.15 -3.92 -4.21
C PRO A 17 -16.12 -2.80 -4.23
N VAL A 18 -15.21 -2.80 -3.25
CA VAL A 18 -14.00 -1.96 -3.31
C VAL A 18 -13.26 -2.38 -4.56
N VAL A 19 -13.09 -1.45 -5.49
CA VAL A 19 -12.28 -1.66 -6.69
C VAL A 19 -10.86 -1.94 -6.22
N ALA A 20 -10.36 -3.15 -6.47
CA ALA A 20 -8.96 -3.49 -6.20
C ALA A 20 -8.09 -2.70 -7.19
N ASN A 21 -7.47 -1.63 -6.72
CA ASN A 21 -6.50 -0.87 -7.51
C ASN A 21 -5.11 -1.46 -7.28
N ALA A 22 -4.50 -1.98 -8.35
CA ALA A 22 -3.10 -2.38 -8.32
C ALA A 22 -2.24 -1.21 -8.79
N ALA A 23 -1.53 -0.57 -7.87
CA ALA A 23 -0.49 0.39 -8.18
C ALA A 23 0.77 -0.36 -8.66
N LYS A 24 1.61 0.33 -9.45
CA LYS A 24 2.95 -0.11 -9.84
C LYS A 24 3.95 0.96 -9.45
N GLY A 25 5.09 0.56 -8.90
CA GLY A 25 6.09 1.47 -8.39
C GLY A 25 7.47 0.83 -8.24
N VAL A 26 8.46 1.66 -7.97
CA VAL A 26 9.87 1.25 -7.82
C VAL A 26 10.35 1.58 -6.41
N VAL A 27 11.06 0.66 -5.76
CA VAL A 27 11.71 0.94 -4.48
C VAL A 27 12.86 1.91 -4.70
N VAL A 28 12.78 3.10 -4.10
CA VAL A 28 13.75 4.20 -4.31
C VAL A 28 14.57 4.53 -3.07
N LEU A 29 14.21 3.97 -1.91
CA LEU A 29 14.99 4.08 -0.68
C LEU A 29 14.76 2.85 0.19
N TYR A 30 15.84 2.15 0.51
CA TYR A 30 15.85 1.03 1.44
C TYR A 30 17.17 1.02 2.21
N LYS A 31 17.11 0.72 3.51
CA LYS A 31 18.30 0.63 4.37
C LYS A 31 18.24 -0.64 5.20
N SER A 32 19.26 -1.48 5.06
CA SER A 32 19.41 -2.67 5.90
C SER A 32 19.31 -2.31 7.39
N GLY A 33 18.49 -3.06 8.13
CA GLY A 33 18.22 -2.83 9.54
C GLY A 33 17.03 -1.91 9.84
N CYS A 34 16.39 -1.31 8.82
CA CYS A 34 15.08 -0.68 8.97
C CYS A 34 14.03 -1.46 8.17
N SER A 35 12.88 -1.76 8.77
CA SER A 35 11.76 -2.44 8.10
C SER A 35 11.03 -1.54 7.11
N TYR A 36 11.23 -0.21 7.18
CA TYR A 36 10.58 0.74 6.29
C TYR A 36 11.39 0.95 5.00
N TYR A 37 10.68 1.20 3.91
CA TYR A 37 11.24 1.58 2.61
C TYR A 37 10.28 2.48 1.83
N ILE A 38 10.80 3.21 0.85
CA ILE A 38 10.03 4.14 0.01
C ILE A 38 9.83 3.53 -1.37
N VAL A 39 8.59 3.59 -1.86
CA VAL A 39 8.21 3.24 -3.24
C VAL A 39 7.78 4.50 -3.98
N GLU A 40 8.37 4.78 -5.14
CA GLU A 40 7.91 5.80 -6.07
C GLU A 40 6.83 5.22 -6.99
N THR A 41 5.70 5.93 -7.11
CA THR A 41 4.55 5.57 -7.95
C THR A 41 4.20 6.72 -8.89
N ASN A 42 3.26 6.49 -9.81
CA ASN A 42 2.76 7.55 -10.70
C ASN A 42 2.03 8.69 -9.97
N LEU A 43 1.59 8.46 -8.73
CA LEU A 43 0.82 9.44 -7.93
C LEU A 43 1.63 10.07 -6.79
N GLY A 44 2.92 9.72 -6.65
CA GLY A 44 3.80 10.26 -5.62
C GLY A 44 4.66 9.16 -5.00
N TYR A 45 4.86 9.24 -3.68
CA TYR A 45 5.66 8.27 -2.94
C TYR A 45 4.82 7.60 -1.86
N ALA A 46 5.06 6.30 -1.64
CA ALA A 46 4.50 5.53 -0.55
C ALA A 46 5.61 5.09 0.41
N ILE A 47 5.27 4.98 1.69
CA ILE A 47 6.12 4.41 2.73
C ILE A 47 5.50 3.09 3.13
N LEU A 48 6.26 2.01 2.97
CA LEU A 48 5.84 0.66 3.31
C LEU A 48 6.74 0.12 4.42
N GLU A 49 6.14 -0.59 5.36
CA GLU A 49 6.86 -1.38 6.36
C GLU A 49 6.79 -2.86 5.97
N TRP A 50 7.93 -3.53 5.95
CA TRP A 50 8.02 -4.96 5.65
C TRP A 50 7.61 -5.82 6.85
N TYR A 51 6.73 -6.80 6.61
CA TYR A 51 6.20 -7.73 7.61
C TYR A 51 6.43 -9.21 7.24
N GLY A 52 7.12 -9.51 6.13
CA GLY A 52 7.49 -10.86 5.75
C GLY A 52 7.40 -11.14 4.24
N GLY A 53 7.72 -12.37 3.85
CA GLY A 53 7.86 -12.76 2.45
C GLY A 53 9.19 -12.29 1.86
N ASN A 54 9.21 -11.91 0.59
CA ASN A 54 10.38 -11.28 -0.02
C ASN A 54 10.67 -9.91 0.63
N ASP A 55 11.91 -9.69 1.07
CA ASP A 55 12.40 -8.37 1.53
C ASP A 55 12.94 -7.60 0.31
N PRO A 56 12.32 -6.48 -0.10
CA PRO A 56 12.66 -5.83 -1.35
C PRO A 56 13.98 -5.06 -1.28
N SER A 57 14.63 -4.88 -2.44
CA SER A 57 15.84 -4.07 -2.60
C SER A 57 15.56 -2.77 -3.35
N GLU A 58 16.44 -1.77 -3.21
CA GLU A 58 16.39 -0.58 -4.07
C GLU A 58 16.43 -0.98 -5.55
N GLY A 59 15.53 -0.41 -6.36
CA GLY A 59 15.35 -0.73 -7.77
C GLY A 59 14.31 -1.80 -8.06
N ASP A 60 13.81 -2.53 -7.06
CA ASP A 60 12.75 -3.52 -7.27
C ASP A 60 11.44 -2.88 -7.70
N VAL A 61 10.72 -3.57 -8.59
CA VAL A 61 9.43 -3.14 -9.11
C VAL A 61 8.34 -3.88 -8.36
N LEU A 62 7.49 -3.14 -7.65
CA LEU A 62 6.37 -3.69 -6.89
C LEU A 62 5.05 -3.44 -7.60
N VAL A 63 4.11 -4.37 -7.44
CA VAL A 63 2.72 -4.23 -7.90
C VAL A 63 1.76 -4.70 -6.82
N GLY A 64 0.74 -3.89 -6.52
CA GLY A 64 -0.27 -4.22 -5.52
C GLY A 64 -1.04 -3.00 -5.04
N ASP A 65 -1.95 -3.22 -4.08
CA ASP A 65 -2.76 -2.16 -3.49
C ASP A 65 -2.02 -1.50 -2.33
N TYR A 66 -1.06 -0.63 -2.63
CA TYR A 66 -0.36 0.19 -1.62
C TYR A 66 -0.68 1.68 -1.73
N GLU A 67 -1.86 2.00 -2.28
CA GLU A 67 -2.46 3.33 -2.27
C GLU A 67 -3.68 3.40 -1.33
N THR A 68 -3.74 2.46 -0.38
CA THR A 68 -4.71 2.43 0.70
C THR A 68 -4.03 1.92 1.97
N TYR A 69 -4.45 2.42 3.13
CA TYR A 69 -3.84 2.06 4.42
C TYR A 69 -4.07 0.60 4.81
N GLY A 70 -3.14 0.06 5.61
CA GLY A 70 -3.26 -1.23 6.29
C GLY A 70 -2.35 -2.33 5.75
N MET A 71 -2.59 -3.57 6.21
CA MET A 71 -1.85 -4.75 5.77
C MET A 71 -2.19 -5.11 4.32
N LYS A 72 -1.17 -5.41 3.52
CA LYS A 72 -1.29 -5.80 2.13
C LYS A 72 -0.37 -6.96 1.79
N ASP A 73 -0.87 -7.83 0.94
CA ASP A 73 -0.05 -8.79 0.19
C ASP A 73 0.15 -8.21 -1.20
N ILE A 74 1.41 -7.96 -1.56
CA ILE A 74 1.80 -7.34 -2.83
C ILE A 74 2.86 -8.20 -3.50
N TYR A 75 3.13 -7.93 -4.78
CA TYR A 75 4.04 -8.72 -5.59
C TYR A 75 5.29 -7.93 -5.96
N ASN A 76 6.46 -8.50 -5.72
CA ASN A 76 7.72 -8.01 -6.27
C ASN A 76 7.93 -8.63 -7.65
N LEU A 77 7.70 -7.85 -8.70
CA LEU A 77 7.87 -8.29 -10.09
C LEU A 77 9.33 -8.55 -10.44
N THR A 78 10.29 -7.84 -9.83
CA THR A 78 11.71 -8.05 -10.11
C THR A 78 12.20 -9.38 -9.52
N ALA A 79 11.76 -9.69 -8.29
CA ALA A 79 12.15 -10.90 -7.58
C ALA A 79 11.26 -12.12 -7.87
N ASP A 80 10.17 -11.95 -8.61
CA ASP A 80 9.14 -12.97 -8.89
C ASP A 80 8.62 -13.64 -7.59
N ALA A 81 8.26 -12.81 -6.60
CA ALA A 81 7.88 -13.28 -5.28
C ALA A 81 6.89 -12.35 -4.56
N GLU A 82 6.09 -12.91 -3.65
CA GLU A 82 5.18 -12.14 -2.79
C GLU A 82 5.91 -11.48 -1.61
N THR A 83 5.43 -10.30 -1.23
CA THR A 83 5.86 -9.58 -0.02
C THR A 83 4.65 -9.08 0.77
N LYS A 84 4.77 -9.10 2.08
CA LYS A 84 3.72 -8.68 3.01
C LYS A 84 4.14 -7.36 3.66
N VAL A 85 3.27 -6.36 3.56
CA VAL A 85 3.59 -4.99 3.98
C VAL A 85 2.48 -4.36 4.79
N TRP A 86 2.84 -3.37 5.61
CA TRP A 86 1.91 -2.38 6.13
C TRP A 86 2.11 -1.07 5.37
N VAL A 87 1.04 -0.50 4.83
CA VAL A 87 1.06 0.79 4.15
C VAL A 87 0.98 1.90 5.19
N GLU A 88 2.11 2.56 5.44
CA GLU A 88 2.22 3.63 6.44
C GLU A 88 1.69 4.97 5.90
N ASP A 89 1.99 5.29 4.63
CA ASP A 89 1.49 6.50 3.95
C ASP A 89 1.65 6.36 2.43
N PHE A 90 0.90 7.14 1.67
CA PHE A 90 0.90 7.12 0.20
C PHE A 90 0.55 8.50 -0.39
N TRP A 91 0.78 8.66 -1.70
CA TRP A 91 0.61 9.92 -2.44
C TRP A 91 1.39 11.10 -1.84
N LEU A 92 2.51 10.81 -1.17
CA LEU A 92 3.37 11.82 -0.60
C LEU A 92 4.17 12.54 -1.68
N SER A 93 4.54 13.78 -1.40
CA SER A 93 5.66 14.41 -2.09
C SER A 93 6.97 13.74 -1.67
N LYS A 94 7.99 13.83 -2.54
CA LYS A 94 9.32 13.29 -2.26
C LYS A 94 9.90 13.78 -0.93
N SER A 95 9.80 15.08 -0.66
CA SER A 95 10.34 15.68 0.57
C SER A 95 9.64 15.14 1.81
N ARG A 96 8.31 14.98 1.77
CA ARG A 96 7.55 14.46 2.90
C ARG A 96 7.83 12.98 3.14
N ALA A 97 7.98 12.20 2.08
CA ALA A 97 8.34 10.78 2.19
C ALA A 97 9.70 10.59 2.86
N ILE A 98 10.70 11.39 2.46
CA ILE A 98 12.05 11.35 3.04
C ILE A 98 12.03 11.74 4.53
N GLU A 99 11.34 12.83 4.88
CA GLU A 99 11.20 13.28 6.27
C GLU A 99 10.61 12.18 7.15
N LYS A 100 9.43 11.65 6.79
CA LYS A 100 8.76 10.60 7.55
C LYS A 100 9.59 9.30 7.62
N TYR A 101 10.31 8.95 6.56
CA TYR A 101 11.18 7.78 6.56
C TYR A 101 12.28 7.90 7.62
N TYR A 102 12.94 9.05 7.69
CA TYR A 102 13.99 9.28 8.68
C TYR A 102 13.44 9.35 10.11
N ASP A 103 12.21 9.79 10.33
CA ASP A 103 11.57 9.71 11.65
C ASP A 103 11.34 8.27 12.12
N LYS A 104 11.27 7.30 11.20
CA LYS A 104 11.05 5.87 11.50
C LYS A 104 12.35 5.07 11.60
N CYS A 105 13.36 5.42 10.80
CA CYS A 105 14.60 4.64 10.65
C CYS A 105 15.83 5.25 11.34
N ASN A 106 15.68 6.36 12.06
CA ASN A 106 16.78 7.00 12.82
C ASN A 106 16.88 6.49 14.26
#